data_AF-A0A6N3G561-F1
#
_entry.id   AF-A0A6N3G561-F1
#
_cell.length_a   1.000
_cell.length_b   1.000
_cell.length_c   1.000
_cell.angle_alpha   90.00
_cell.angle_beta   90.00
_cell.angle_gamma   90.00
#
_symmetry.space_group_name_H-M   'P 1'
#
loop_
_entity.id
_entity.type
_entity.pdbx_description
1 polymer ?
#
loop_
_entity_poly.entity_id
_entity_poly.type
_entity_poly.pdbx_seq_one_letter_code
_entity_poly.pdbx_strand_id
1 'polypeptide(L)' 'MNNLYDRYQKPLFIIENGLGAVDIPDENSYAEDDYRIDYLRQHIKTMKDAVELDGVDEK' A
#
# COMPACT_ATOMS: atom_id res chain seq x y z
N MET A 1 9.61 -0.46 -3.73
CA MET A 1 9.63 -1.82 -4.32
C MET A 1 10.97 -2.16 -4.96
N ASN A 2 11.88 -1.19 -5.01
CA ASN A 2 12.98 -1.13 -5.97
C ASN A 2 14.06 -2.16 -5.62
N ASN A 3 14.44 -2.30 -4.36
CA ASN A 3 15.41 -3.32 -3.92
C ASN A 3 15.02 -4.78 -4.25
N LEU A 4 13.73 -5.12 -4.26
CA LEU A 4 13.27 -6.48 -4.60
C LEU A 4 13.30 -6.68 -6.11
N TYR A 5 12.87 -5.68 -6.88
CA TYR A 5 12.95 -5.73 -8.33
C TYR A 5 14.42 -5.75 -8.79
N ASP A 6 15.27 -4.88 -8.25
CA ASP A 6 16.70 -4.82 -8.56
C ASP A 6 17.38 -6.18 -8.36
N ARG A 7 17.02 -6.89 -7.30
CA ARG A 7 17.59 -8.21 -6.96
C ARG A 7 17.09 -9.34 -7.84
N TYR A 8 15.80 -9.35 -8.19
CA TYR A 8 15.17 -10.51 -8.82
C TYR A 8 14.81 -10.30 -10.29
N GLN A 9 14.70 -9.05 -10.75
CA GLN A 9 14.35 -8.66 -12.13
C GLN A 9 13.09 -9.40 -12.63
N LYS A 10 12.12 -9.58 -11.74
CA LYS A 10 10.83 -10.21 -12.01
C LYS A 10 9.70 -9.24 -11.67
N PRO A 11 8.58 -9.26 -12.42
CA PRO A 11 7.38 -8.53 -12.04
C PRO A 11 6.95 -8.88 -10.61
N LEU A 12 6.69 -7.85 -9.79
CA LEU A 12 6.30 -8.01 -8.39
C LEU A 12 4.80 -7.72 -8.25
N PHE A 13 4.11 -8.56 -7.47
CA PHE A 13 2.71 -8.37 -7.11
C PHE A 13 2.58 -8.35 -5.58
N ILE A 14 1.97 -7.30 -5.03
CA ILE A 14 1.72 -7.21 -3.59
C ILE A 14 0.49 -8.05 -3.26
N ILE A 15 0.68 -9.14 -2.53
CA ILE A 15 -0.39 -10.08 -2.17
C ILE A 15 -1.14 -9.62 -0.92
N GLU A 16 -0.45 -8.96 0.02
CA GLU A 16 -1.04 -8.44 1.25
C GLU A 16 -0.42 -7.10 1.65
N ASN A 17 -1.27 -6.16 2.08
CA ASN A 17 -0.87 -4.93 2.74
C ASN A 17 -1.84 -4.66 3.90
N GLY A 18 -1.34 -4.74 5.12
CA GLY A 18 -2.14 -4.57 6.33
C GLY A 18 -1.52 -3.55 7.27
N LEU A 19 -2.38 -2.91 8.06
CA LEU A 19 -2.00 -2.10 9.20
C LEU A 19 -2.54 -2.76 10.46
N GLY A 20 -1.66 -3.25 11.31
CA GLY A 20 -2.02 -3.81 12.62
C GLY A 20 -2.34 -2.69 13.59
N ALA A 21 -3.60 -2.28 13.65
CA ALA A 21 -4.09 -1.27 14.58
C ALA A 21 -5.31 -1.81 15.32
N VAL A 22 -5.43 -1.43 16.59
CA VAL A 22 -6.51 -1.87 17.48
C VAL A 22 -7.66 -0.90 17.32
N ASP A 23 -8.75 -1.34 16.67
CA ASP A 23 -9.99 -0.58 16.61
C ASP A 23 -10.70 -0.65 17.97
N ILE A 24 -10.95 0.50 18.59
CA ILE A 24 -11.76 0.59 19.81
C ILE A 24 -13.11 1.18 19.37
N PRO A 25 -14.19 0.38 19.31
CA PRO A 25 -15.51 0.89 18.96
C PRO A 25 -16.06 1.79 20.08
N ASP A 26 -16.80 2.81 19.69
CA ASP A 26 -17.52 3.71 20.59
C ASP A 26 -18.77 3.05 21.21
N GLU A 27 -19.52 3.81 22.02
CA GLU A 27 -20.76 3.35 22.67
C GLU A 27 -21.85 2.89 21.68
N ASN A 28 -21.76 3.29 20.41
CA ASN A 28 -22.68 2.93 19.33
C ASN A 28 -22.12 1.82 18.42
N SER A 29 -21.01 1.17 18.81
CA SER A 29 -20.30 0.18 17.99
C SER A 29 -19.69 0.76 16.70
N TYR A 30 -19.46 2.07 16.64
CA TYR A 30 -18.75 2.71 15.55
C TYR A 30 -17.25 2.74 15.82
N ALA A 31 -16.45 2.24 14.89
CA ALA A 31 -15.00 2.33 14.93
C ALA A 31 -14.55 3.43 13.96
N GLU A 32 -13.94 4.49 14.50
CA GLU A 32 -13.35 5.57 13.70
C GLU A 32 -11.98 5.10 13.18
N ASP A 33 -11.93 4.64 11.93
CA ASP A 33 -10.75 4.02 11.33
C ASP A 33 -10.10 4.85 10.20
N ASP A 34 -10.24 6.17 10.25
CA ASP A 34 -9.66 7.11 9.28
C ASP A 34 -8.15 6.89 9.07
N TYR A 35 -7.44 6.46 10.12
CA TYR A 35 -6.03 6.12 10.05
C TYR A 35 -5.73 4.97 9.06
N ARG A 36 -6.64 3.99 8.94
CA ARG A 36 -6.54 2.85 8.02
C ARG A 36 -6.81 3.31 6.59
N ILE A 37 -7.80 4.18 6.40
CA ILE A 37 -8.12 4.79 5.12
C ILE A 37 -6.91 5.57 4.60
N ASP A 38 -6.29 6.40 5.44
CA ASP A 38 -5.10 7.17 5.09
C ASP A 38 -3.90 6.29 4.75
N TYR A 39 -3.65 5.24 5.55
CA TYR A 39 -2.59 4.28 5.29
C TYR A 39 -2.75 3.59 3.94
N LEU A 40 -3.95 3.09 3.63
CA LEU A 40 -4.24 2.43 2.36
C LEU A 40 -4.14 3.40 1.18
N ARG A 41 -4.64 4.64 1.34
CA ARG A 41 -4.53 5.69 0.32
C ARG A 41 -3.08 5.99 -0.01
N GLN A 42 -2.22 6.12 1.00
CA GLN A 42 -0.79 6.35 0.81
C GLN A 42 -0.12 5.15 0.14
N HIS A 43 -0.48 3.92 0.48
CA HIS A 43 0.08 2.72 -0.13
C HIS A 43 -0.32 2.56 -1.61
N ILE A 44 -1.59 2.81 -1.95
CA ILE A 44 -2.05 2.80 -3.34
C ILE A 44 -1.31 3.86 -4.16
N LYS A 45 -1.10 5.05 -3.60
CA LYS A 45 -0.31 6.11 -4.24
C LYS A 45 1.12 5.65 -4.51
N THR A 46 1.80 5.09 -3.51
CA THR A 46 3.16 4.57 -3.69
C THR A 46 3.23 3.43 -4.70
N MET A 47 2.22 2.56 -4.78
CA MET A 47 2.14 1.52 -5.82
C MET A 47 1.97 2.12 -7.21
N LYS A 48 1.10 3.13 -7.35
CA LYS A 48 0.91 3.85 -8.61
C LYS A 48 2.20 4.55 -9.04
N ASP A 49 2.84 5.27 -8.12
CA ASP A 49 4.11 5.97 -8.37
C ASP A 49 5.20 4.97 -8.77
N ALA A 50 5.27 3.78 -8.15
CA ALA A 50 6.20 2.73 -8.57
C ALA A 50 5.93 2.23 -9.99
N VAL A 51 4.67 2.10 -10.42
CA VAL A 51 4.35 1.72 -11.81
C VAL A 51 4.70 2.85 -12.78
N GLU A 52 4.42 4.11 -12.43
CA GLU A 52 4.66 5.27 -13.31
C GLU A 52 6.13 5.71 -13.36
N LEU A 53 6.89 5.55 -12.27
CA LEU A 53 8.29 6.01 -12.18
C LEU A 53 9.29 4.87 -12.38
N ASP A 54 8.99 3.66 -11.90
CA ASP A 54 9.88 2.49 -12.08
C ASP A 54 9.46 1.61 -13.28
N GLY A 55 8.23 1.78 -13.79
CA GLY A 55 7.68 1.02 -14.93
C GLY A 55 7.64 1.76 -16.27
N VAL A 56 8.10 3.02 -16.34
CA VAL A 56 8.30 3.72 -17.61
C VAL A 56 9.68 3.36 -18.19
N ASP A 57 9.74 2.15 -18.72
CA ASP A 57 10.41 1.92 -20.00
C ASP A 57 9.30 2.03 -21.08
N GLU A 58 8.95 3.26 -21.44
CA GLU A 58 8.33 3.52 -22.74
C GLU A 58 9.41 3.27 -23.81
N LYS A 59 9.56 2.01 -24.24
CA LYS A 59 9.91 1.59 -25.62
C LYS A 59 10.19 0.10 -25.75
#